data_AF-A0A7W1KXJ2-F1
#
_entry.id   AF-A0A7W1KXJ2-F1
#
_cell.length_a   1.000
_cell.length_b   1.000
_cell.length_c   1.000
_cell.angle_alpha   90.00
_cell.angle_beta   90.00
_cell.angle_gamma   90.00
#
_symmetry.space_group_name_H-M   'P 1'
#
loop_
_entity.id
_entity.type
_entity.pdbx_description
1 polymer ?
#
loop_
_entity_poly.entity_id
_entity_poly.type
_entity_poly.pdbx_seq_one_letter_code
_entity_poly.pdbx_strand_id
1 'polypeptide(L)'
;MKTSYPQLAPVLLVVALLSASCRTEVRREVLGIKIARNLTHIAVGQTAQLTAFQEYRLRAGESGAASAEPVRDIRREAVAVRWSVSDPSVVSVSEDGTLAALNPGRVTIRGVWEDQEDSTTVDVLSDLQAARLPQINVSRGALCQPQAIELSLDGQGNLNFYLSFYGTGCSDVRIAARAPERPLPWEFPFKGGTVELYSSRGPVVSGAARLEGKGDASFTVWSDGAGAYPVSLAGKTVLLVGDSMAEGLAPSLQKRVEAAGGRFFGEPWQSSTIIGWEGTGRLRQMIERYQPDIIFISLGSNELEARRPEGRAPLIKQMLAEIGARPAFWISPPSWKQDRGLLSVIAENFQPGHFFNASNLQLPRQTDGKHPTLEGFEQWTELIWKWYARMI
;
A
#
# COMPACT_ATOMS: atom_id res chain seq x y z
N MET A 1 -50.82 -102.50 21.63
CA MET A 1 -50.49 -101.42 20.67
C MET A 1 -50.40 -100.13 21.46
N LYS A 2 -49.20 -99.56 21.54
CA LYS A 2 -48.85 -98.47 22.46
C LYS A 2 -49.34 -97.12 21.93
N THR A 3 -49.80 -96.34 22.89
CA THR A 3 -50.10 -94.90 22.93
C THR A 3 -48.92 -94.02 22.49
N SER A 4 -49.20 -92.79 22.02
CA SER A 4 -48.80 -91.53 22.69
C SER A 4 -48.92 -90.32 21.74
N TYR A 5 -49.55 -89.24 22.21
CA TYR A 5 -49.29 -87.87 21.75
C TYR A 5 -47.80 -87.51 21.94
N PRO A 6 -47.26 -86.57 21.14
CA PRO A 6 -46.79 -85.29 21.70
C PRO A 6 -46.86 -84.14 20.66
N GLN A 7 -46.51 -82.87 20.89
CA GLN A 7 -46.45 -81.92 22.00
C GLN A 7 -46.28 -80.55 21.30
N LEU A 8 -46.85 -79.48 21.87
CA LEU A 8 -46.55 -78.10 21.50
C LEU A 8 -45.11 -77.74 21.87
N ALA A 9 -44.39 -77.08 20.94
CA ALA A 9 -43.15 -76.36 21.21
C ALA A 9 -43.41 -74.83 21.10
N PRO A 10 -42.82 -73.99 21.95
CA PRO A 10 -43.05 -72.55 21.95
C PRO A 10 -42.19 -71.87 20.88
N VAL A 11 -42.80 -71.01 20.07
CA VAL A 11 -42.07 -70.10 19.17
C VAL A 11 -41.54 -68.94 20.01
N LEU A 12 -40.22 -68.89 20.16
CA LEU A 12 -39.49 -67.80 20.79
C LEU A 12 -39.58 -66.55 19.90
N LEU A 13 -40.27 -65.51 20.36
CA LEU A 13 -40.34 -64.22 19.68
C LEU A 13 -39.02 -63.44 19.92
N VAL A 14 -38.08 -63.52 18.98
CA VAL A 14 -36.90 -62.65 18.98
C VAL A 14 -37.31 -61.31 18.38
N VAL A 15 -37.60 -60.33 19.25
CA VAL A 15 -37.73 -58.92 18.84
C VAL A 15 -36.32 -58.39 18.55
N ALA A 16 -35.93 -58.39 17.28
CA ALA A 16 -34.74 -57.67 16.83
C ALA A 16 -35.02 -56.16 16.93
N LEU A 17 -34.57 -55.54 18.02
CA LEU A 17 -34.46 -54.08 18.12
C LEU A 17 -33.40 -53.61 17.11
N LEU A 18 -33.85 -53.26 15.90
CA LEU A 18 -33.08 -52.45 14.97
C LEU A 18 -32.88 -51.07 15.61
N SER A 19 -31.76 -50.90 16.30
CA SER A 19 -31.27 -49.56 16.65
C SER A 19 -30.85 -48.89 15.35
N ALA A 20 -31.77 -48.13 14.76
CA ALA A 20 -31.44 -47.13 13.76
C ALA A 20 -30.54 -46.10 14.44
N SER A 21 -29.22 -46.30 14.34
CA SER A 21 -28.24 -45.31 14.74
C SER A 21 -28.39 -44.14 13.79
N CYS A 22 -29.19 -43.15 14.19
CA CYS A 22 -29.38 -41.92 13.47
C CYS A 22 -28.07 -41.13 13.57
N ARG A 23 -27.13 -41.40 12.65
CA ARG A 23 -25.95 -40.54 12.48
C ARG A 23 -26.47 -39.23 11.92
N THR A 24 -26.47 -38.19 12.74
CA THR A 24 -26.69 -36.82 12.30
C THR A 24 -25.62 -36.46 11.28
N GLU A 25 -26.03 -36.39 10.02
CA GLU A 25 -25.15 -36.05 8.90
C GLU A 25 -24.86 -34.53 8.97
N VAL A 26 -23.67 -34.16 9.40
CA VAL A 26 -23.25 -32.75 9.45
C VAL A 26 -23.04 -32.27 8.01
N ARG A 27 -23.91 -31.39 7.53
CA ARG A 27 -23.80 -30.84 6.16
C ARG A 27 -22.93 -29.58 6.13
N ARG A 28 -21.99 -29.55 5.19
CA ARG A 28 -21.19 -28.35 4.87
C ARG A 28 -21.98 -27.45 3.93
N GLU A 29 -22.20 -26.21 4.34
CA GLU A 29 -22.73 -25.14 3.50
C GLU A 29 -21.57 -24.26 3.05
N VAL A 30 -21.15 -24.39 1.79
CA VAL A 30 -20.08 -23.57 1.21
C VAL A 30 -20.63 -22.17 0.93
N LEU A 31 -19.96 -21.16 1.48
CA LEU A 31 -20.30 -19.74 1.32
C LEU A 31 -19.63 -19.12 0.10
N GLY A 32 -18.51 -19.70 -0.34
CA GLY A 32 -17.75 -19.26 -1.51
C GLY A 32 -16.26 -19.57 -1.35
N ILE A 33 -15.47 -19.17 -2.34
CA ILE A 33 -14.01 -19.22 -2.26
C ILE A 33 -13.42 -17.84 -1.96
N LYS A 34 -12.21 -17.84 -1.41
CA LYS A 34 -11.40 -16.65 -1.17
C LYS A 34 -9.94 -16.91 -1.51
N ILE A 35 -9.30 -15.93 -2.13
CA ILE A 35 -7.85 -15.91 -2.31
C ILE A 35 -7.23 -15.23 -1.08
N ALA A 36 -6.17 -15.83 -0.53
CA ALA A 36 -5.39 -15.21 0.53
C ALA A 36 -4.73 -13.92 0.00
N ARG A 37 -5.02 -12.79 0.65
CA ARG A 37 -4.52 -11.45 0.28
C ARG A 37 -3.17 -11.13 0.91
N ASN A 38 -2.34 -12.15 1.11
CA ASN A 38 -1.01 -12.02 1.71
C ASN A 38 0.07 -11.64 0.70
N LEU A 39 -0.27 -11.59 -0.59
CA LEU A 39 0.59 -11.15 -1.68
C LEU A 39 -0.12 -10.03 -2.44
N THR A 40 0.27 -8.78 -2.17
CA THR A 40 -0.22 -7.61 -2.93
C THR A 40 0.87 -7.02 -3.84
N HIS A 41 2.16 -7.27 -3.53
CA HIS A 41 3.29 -6.78 -4.31
C HIS A 41 4.41 -7.82 -4.42
N ILE A 42 5.15 -7.80 -5.52
CA ILE A 42 6.29 -8.70 -5.79
C ILE A 42 7.32 -8.01 -6.69
N ALA A 43 8.62 -8.28 -6.53
CA ALA A 43 9.64 -7.74 -7.42
C ALA A 43 9.78 -8.60 -8.69
N VAL A 44 10.13 -7.97 -9.82
CA VAL A 44 10.58 -8.68 -11.02
C VAL A 44 11.65 -9.73 -10.66
N GLY A 45 11.48 -10.95 -11.15
CA GLY A 45 12.37 -12.08 -10.90
C GLY A 45 12.08 -12.86 -9.61
N GLN A 46 11.14 -12.43 -8.77
CA GLN A 46 10.71 -13.19 -7.59
C GLN A 46 9.55 -14.13 -7.89
N THR A 47 9.40 -15.14 -7.03
CA THR A 47 8.27 -16.08 -7.02
C THR A 47 7.54 -16.05 -5.68
N ALA A 48 6.23 -16.29 -5.68
CA ALA A 48 5.40 -16.37 -4.49
C ALA A 48 4.33 -17.45 -4.61
N GLN A 49 3.90 -18.00 -3.46
CA GLN A 49 2.85 -19.01 -3.41
C GLN A 49 1.50 -18.37 -3.16
N LEU A 50 0.57 -18.51 -4.09
CA LEU A 50 -0.84 -18.17 -3.88
C LEU A 50 -1.54 -19.29 -3.10
N THR A 51 -2.52 -18.92 -2.30
CA THR A 51 -3.37 -19.86 -1.59
C THR A 51 -4.82 -19.42 -1.72
N ALA A 52 -5.70 -20.37 -2.02
CA ALA A 52 -7.14 -20.15 -2.00
C ALA A 52 -7.77 -21.09 -0.96
N PHE A 53 -8.85 -20.64 -0.35
CA PHE A 53 -9.60 -21.41 0.63
C PHE A 53 -11.11 -21.29 0.37
N GLN A 54 -11.83 -22.37 0.63
CA GLN A 54 -13.28 -22.32 0.74
C GLN A 54 -13.67 -21.80 2.12
N GLU A 55 -14.68 -20.95 2.17
CA GLU A 55 -15.38 -20.59 3.40
C GLU A 55 -16.65 -21.42 3.51
N TYR A 56 -16.88 -22.09 4.64
CA TYR A 56 -18.08 -22.91 4.83
C TYR A 56 -18.58 -22.85 6.27
N ARG A 57 -19.85 -23.21 6.46
CA ARG A 57 -20.47 -23.45 7.77
C ARG A 57 -20.86 -24.91 7.92
N LEU A 58 -20.83 -25.41 9.16
CA LEU A 58 -21.39 -26.71 9.49
C LEU A 58 -22.82 -26.51 9.99
N ARG A 59 -23.80 -27.08 9.28
CA ARG A 59 -25.16 -27.17 9.80
C ARG A 59 -25.30 -28.47 10.58
N ALA A 60 -25.68 -28.37 11.86
CA ALA A 60 -26.17 -29.51 12.61
C ALA A 60 -27.54 -29.92 12.04
N GLY A 61 -27.74 -31.22 11.79
CA GLY A 61 -29.02 -31.74 11.33
C GLY A 61 -30.15 -31.36 12.28
N GLU A 62 -31.29 -30.95 11.71
CA GLU A 62 -32.44 -30.43 12.46
C GLU A 62 -32.95 -31.41 13.53
N SER A 63 -32.66 -31.11 14.78
CA SER A 63 -33.53 -31.47 15.90
C SER A 63 -33.70 -30.23 16.76
N GLY A 64 -34.92 -29.69 16.73
CA GLY A 64 -35.34 -28.37 17.20
C GLY A 64 -34.61 -27.78 18.39
N ALA A 65 -34.01 -26.61 18.17
CA ALA A 65 -34.04 -25.49 19.10
C ALA A 65 -33.69 -24.23 18.30
N ALA A 66 -34.68 -23.37 18.11
CA ALA A 66 -34.45 -22.02 17.62
C ALA A 66 -33.70 -21.23 18.70
N SER A 67 -32.39 -21.06 18.56
CA SER A 67 -31.67 -19.95 19.17
C SER A 67 -30.99 -19.14 18.07
N ALA A 68 -31.42 -17.89 17.93
CA ALA A 68 -30.76 -16.90 17.12
C ALA A 68 -29.49 -16.43 17.86
N GLU A 69 -28.41 -17.18 17.75
CA GLU A 69 -27.06 -16.71 18.08
C GLU A 69 -26.41 -16.09 16.83
N PRO A 70 -25.62 -15.00 16.97
CA PRO A 70 -25.03 -14.32 15.83
C PRO A 70 -23.93 -15.17 15.17
N VAL A 71 -23.90 -15.14 13.84
CA VAL A 71 -22.94 -15.75 12.90
C VAL A 71 -21.51 -15.84 13.48
N ARG A 72 -21.08 -17.02 13.96
CA ARG A 72 -19.75 -17.21 14.59
C ARG A 72 -18.93 -18.43 14.16
N ASP A 73 -19.42 -19.33 13.30
CA ASP A 73 -18.64 -20.53 12.89
C ASP A 73 -18.46 -20.59 11.36
N ILE A 74 -17.75 -19.61 10.78
CA ILE A 74 -17.22 -19.71 9.42
C ILE A 74 -15.85 -20.37 9.49
N ARG A 75 -15.71 -21.50 8.81
CA ARG A 75 -14.46 -22.28 8.73
C ARG A 75 -13.80 -22.12 7.38
N ARG A 76 -12.49 -22.30 7.34
CA ARG A 76 -11.65 -22.18 6.14
C ARG A 76 -10.88 -23.47 5.90
N GLU A 77 -10.80 -23.88 4.64
CA GLU A 77 -10.02 -25.04 4.20
C GLU A 77 -9.40 -24.74 2.83
N ALA A 78 -8.12 -25.08 2.65
CA ALA A 78 -7.41 -24.81 1.40
C ALA A 78 -8.01 -25.62 0.25
N VAL A 79 -8.12 -25.00 -0.92
CA VAL A 79 -8.64 -25.62 -2.14
C VAL A 79 -7.70 -25.37 -3.31
N ALA A 80 -7.57 -26.37 -4.19
CA ALA A 80 -6.87 -26.22 -5.46
C ALA A 80 -7.81 -25.56 -6.47
N VAL A 81 -7.45 -24.38 -6.94
CA VAL A 81 -8.29 -23.58 -7.86
C VAL A 81 -7.60 -23.46 -9.21
N ARG A 82 -8.37 -23.22 -10.27
CA ARG A 82 -7.83 -22.89 -11.57
C ARG A 82 -7.48 -21.41 -11.63
N TRP A 83 -6.20 -21.12 -11.77
CA TRP A 83 -5.66 -19.75 -11.80
C TRP A 83 -5.71 -19.14 -13.20
N SER A 84 -5.86 -17.83 -13.26
CA SER A 84 -5.72 -17.02 -14.48
C SER A 84 -5.23 -15.61 -14.13
N VAL A 85 -4.54 -14.96 -15.07
CA VAL A 85 -3.97 -13.62 -14.89
C VAL A 85 -4.45 -12.71 -16.02
N SER A 86 -4.68 -11.44 -15.70
CA SER A 86 -5.13 -10.43 -16.67
C SER A 86 -4.07 -10.03 -17.70
N ASP A 87 -2.79 -10.00 -17.33
CA ASP A 87 -1.67 -9.74 -18.25
C ASP A 87 -0.51 -10.73 -18.03
N PRO A 88 -0.36 -11.75 -18.90
CA PRO A 88 0.69 -12.76 -18.77
C PRO A 88 2.09 -12.22 -19.10
N SER A 89 2.21 -10.99 -19.63
CA SER A 89 3.52 -10.35 -19.83
C SER A 89 4.10 -9.79 -18.53
N VAL A 90 3.25 -9.53 -17.52
CA VAL A 90 3.63 -8.96 -16.23
C VAL A 90 3.88 -10.07 -15.20
N VAL A 91 3.05 -11.11 -15.18
CA VAL A 91 3.12 -12.24 -14.24
C VAL A 91 2.77 -13.55 -14.93
N SER A 92 3.40 -14.66 -14.53
CA SER A 92 2.90 -16.01 -14.79
C SER A 92 2.42 -16.69 -13.52
N VAL A 93 1.39 -17.52 -13.60
CA VAL A 93 0.93 -18.38 -12.48
C VAL A 93 0.85 -19.83 -12.96
N SER A 94 1.40 -20.75 -12.19
CA SER A 94 1.33 -22.19 -12.46
C SER A 94 0.12 -22.84 -11.78
N GLU A 95 -0.16 -24.11 -12.11
CA GLU A 95 -1.33 -24.84 -11.59
C GLU A 95 -1.31 -24.98 -10.06
N ASP A 96 -0.14 -25.12 -9.45
CA ASP A 96 0.00 -25.22 -8.00
C ASP A 96 -0.15 -23.88 -7.27
N GLY A 97 -0.34 -22.78 -8.00
CA GLY A 97 -0.44 -21.43 -7.46
C GLY A 97 0.91 -20.70 -7.30
N THR A 98 2.01 -21.26 -7.81
CA THR A 98 3.29 -20.53 -7.86
C THR A 98 3.19 -19.41 -8.89
N LEU A 99 3.27 -18.18 -8.40
CA LEU A 99 3.32 -16.94 -9.15
C LEU A 99 4.77 -16.53 -9.39
N ALA A 100 5.12 -16.15 -10.62
CA ALA A 100 6.42 -15.58 -10.97
C ALA A 100 6.25 -14.20 -11.62
N ALA A 101 7.01 -13.22 -11.12
CA ALA A 101 6.97 -11.84 -11.57
C ALA A 101 7.94 -11.60 -12.73
N LEU A 102 7.43 -11.10 -13.86
CA LEU A 102 8.18 -11.00 -15.12
C LEU A 102 8.54 -9.57 -15.47
N ASN A 103 7.56 -8.67 -15.46
CA ASN A 103 7.74 -7.25 -15.79
C ASN A 103 6.95 -6.37 -14.81
N PRO A 104 7.34 -5.10 -14.60
CA PRO A 104 6.57 -4.19 -13.76
C PRO A 104 5.17 -3.95 -14.30
N GLY A 105 4.18 -3.87 -13.42
CA GLY A 105 2.78 -3.63 -13.80
C GLY A 105 1.79 -4.19 -12.77
N ARG A 106 0.53 -3.75 -12.89
CA ARG A 106 -0.58 -4.24 -12.05
C ARG A 106 -1.32 -5.35 -12.77
N VAL A 107 -1.50 -6.50 -12.12
CA VAL A 107 -2.31 -7.61 -12.64
C VAL A 107 -3.42 -8.00 -11.68
N THR A 108 -4.60 -8.28 -12.22
CA THR A 108 -5.64 -9.06 -11.56
C THR A 108 -5.36 -10.55 -11.74
N ILE A 109 -5.40 -11.29 -10.64
CA ILE A 109 -5.34 -12.74 -10.56
C ILE A 109 -6.72 -13.25 -10.16
N ARG A 110 -7.21 -14.25 -10.87
CA ARG A 110 -8.52 -14.86 -10.64
C ARG A 110 -8.35 -16.36 -10.39
N GLY A 111 -8.96 -16.83 -9.31
CA GLY A 111 -9.07 -18.25 -8.96
C GLY A 111 -10.51 -18.70 -9.19
N VAL A 112 -10.68 -19.84 -9.84
CA VAL A 112 -11.99 -20.45 -10.10
C VAL A 112 -12.00 -21.87 -9.52
N TRP A 113 -13.02 -22.18 -8.73
CA TRP A 113 -13.25 -23.50 -8.15
C TRP A 113 -14.73 -23.83 -8.27
N GLU A 114 -15.03 -24.91 -9.00
CA GLU A 114 -16.41 -25.23 -9.42
C GLU A 114 -17.06 -24.00 -10.11
N ASP A 115 -18.24 -23.59 -9.66
CA ASP A 115 -18.98 -22.42 -10.16
C ASP A 115 -18.68 -21.13 -9.37
N GLN A 116 -17.69 -21.17 -8.48
CA GLN A 116 -17.30 -20.05 -7.61
C GLN A 116 -15.98 -19.43 -8.06
N GLU A 117 -15.83 -18.14 -7.82
CA GLU A 117 -14.61 -17.41 -8.13
C GLU A 117 -14.30 -16.31 -7.11
N ASP A 118 -13.02 -15.97 -7.02
CA ASP A 118 -12.55 -14.77 -6.34
C ASP A 118 -11.39 -14.17 -7.12
N SER A 119 -11.10 -12.90 -6.86
CA SER A 119 -9.97 -12.21 -7.50
C SER A 119 -9.21 -11.31 -6.52
N THR A 120 -7.93 -11.14 -6.82
CA THR A 120 -7.02 -10.22 -6.12
C THR A 120 -6.13 -9.50 -7.12
N THR A 121 -5.61 -8.35 -6.74
CA THR A 121 -4.65 -7.59 -7.54
C THR A 121 -3.25 -7.72 -6.97
N VAL A 122 -2.26 -7.81 -7.84
CA VAL A 122 -0.83 -7.82 -7.49
C VAL A 122 -0.10 -6.76 -8.31
N ASP A 123 0.69 -5.93 -7.63
CA ASP A 123 1.58 -4.95 -8.23
C ASP A 123 3.01 -5.52 -8.34
N VAL A 124 3.48 -5.70 -9.57
CA VAL A 124 4.87 -6.07 -9.84
C VAL A 124 5.72 -4.81 -9.88
N LEU A 125 6.72 -4.76 -9.01
CA LEU A 125 7.67 -3.65 -8.90
C LEU A 125 9.00 -4.03 -9.56
N SER A 126 9.74 -3.03 -10.05
CA SER A 126 11.07 -3.25 -10.63
C SER A 126 12.10 -3.77 -9.62
N ASP A 127 11.95 -3.40 -8.35
CA ASP A 127 12.79 -3.87 -7.24
C ASP A 127 12.01 -3.78 -5.91
N LEU A 128 12.27 -4.70 -4.99
CA LEU A 128 11.78 -4.68 -3.60
C LEU A 128 13.00 -4.67 -2.68
N GLN A 129 13.22 -3.57 -1.95
CA GLN A 129 14.19 -3.60 -0.85
C GLN A 129 13.71 -4.58 0.24
N ALA A 130 14.65 -5.39 0.72
CA ALA A 130 14.43 -6.65 1.43
C ALA A 130 13.63 -6.52 2.74
N ALA A 131 12.33 -6.76 2.64
CA ALA A 131 11.50 -7.33 3.69
C ALA A 131 10.29 -8.02 3.03
N ARG A 132 10.06 -9.31 3.32
CA ARG A 132 8.80 -9.97 2.94
C ARG A 132 7.66 -9.28 3.69
N LEU A 133 6.91 -8.42 3.02
CA LEU A 133 5.72 -7.75 3.56
C LEU A 133 4.45 -8.57 3.24
N PRO A 134 3.38 -8.48 4.07
CA PRO A 134 3.31 -7.73 5.32
C PRO A 134 4.14 -8.38 6.43
N GLN A 135 4.80 -7.56 7.25
CA GLN A 135 5.44 -7.97 8.49
C GLN A 135 4.56 -7.53 9.66
N ILE A 136 4.26 -8.45 10.57
CA ILE A 136 3.53 -8.17 11.80
C ILE A 136 4.34 -8.76 12.96
N ASN A 137 4.73 -7.94 13.92
CA ASN A 137 5.42 -8.37 15.13
C ASN A 137 4.56 -8.02 16.35
N VAL A 138 4.22 -9.04 17.13
CA VAL A 138 3.43 -8.91 18.35
C VAL A 138 4.30 -8.85 19.59
N SER A 139 3.88 -8.07 20.58
CA SER A 139 4.53 -8.02 21.89
C SER A 139 4.50 -9.38 22.59
N ARG A 140 5.55 -9.69 23.36
CA ARG A 140 5.64 -10.95 24.10
C ARG A 140 4.47 -11.08 25.08
N GLY A 141 3.72 -12.18 24.99
CA GLY A 141 2.54 -12.42 25.82
C GLY A 141 1.26 -11.72 25.34
N ALA A 142 1.24 -11.15 24.12
CA ALA A 142 0.02 -10.63 23.52
C ALA A 142 -1.06 -11.72 23.42
N LEU A 143 -2.26 -11.39 23.91
CA LEU A 143 -3.44 -12.26 23.87
C LEU A 143 -3.99 -12.37 22.45
N CYS A 144 -3.86 -11.31 21.64
CA CYS A 144 -4.32 -11.29 20.27
C CYS A 144 -3.16 -11.48 19.28
N GLN A 145 -3.36 -12.38 18.33
CA GLN A 145 -2.40 -12.71 17.28
C GLN A 145 -3.00 -12.34 15.91
N PRO A 146 -2.64 -11.18 15.32
CA PRO A 146 -3.15 -10.79 14.03
C PRO A 146 -2.75 -11.77 12.93
N GLN A 147 -3.62 -11.94 11.94
CA GLN A 147 -3.49 -12.96 10.90
C GLN A 147 -3.42 -12.38 9.49
N ALA A 148 -4.07 -11.24 9.29
CA ALA A 148 -3.94 -10.44 8.08
C ALA A 148 -4.07 -8.96 8.42
N ILE A 149 -3.47 -8.16 7.57
CA ILE A 149 -3.47 -6.70 7.65
C ILE A 149 -3.67 -6.16 6.23
N GLU A 150 -4.54 -5.17 6.11
CA GLU A 150 -4.76 -4.43 4.87
C GLU A 150 -4.75 -2.94 5.19
N LEU A 151 -4.14 -2.16 4.31
CA LEU A 151 -4.11 -0.71 4.39
C LEU A 151 -4.32 -0.17 2.98
N SER A 152 -5.18 0.83 2.84
CA SER A 152 -5.34 1.55 1.59
C SER A 152 -5.57 3.03 1.80
N LEU A 153 -5.08 3.82 0.84
CA LEU A 153 -5.38 5.24 0.71
C LEU A 153 -5.80 5.52 -0.73
N ASP A 154 -7.01 6.04 -0.90
CA ASP A 154 -7.48 6.42 -2.22
C ASP A 154 -6.95 7.81 -2.64
N GLY A 155 -7.06 8.13 -3.93
CA GLY A 155 -6.62 9.43 -4.46
C GLY A 155 -7.48 10.61 -3.98
N GLN A 156 -8.58 10.33 -3.26
CA GLN A 156 -9.30 11.38 -2.56
C GLN A 156 -8.65 11.66 -1.22
N GLY A 157 -7.92 10.74 -0.59
CA GLY A 157 -7.36 10.86 0.76
C GLY A 157 -8.17 10.13 1.83
N ASN A 158 -9.01 9.15 1.45
CA ASN A 158 -9.72 8.29 2.39
C ASN A 158 -8.87 7.05 2.69
N LEU A 159 -8.60 6.85 3.98
CA LEU A 159 -7.81 5.77 4.52
C LEU A 159 -8.73 4.63 4.99
N ASN A 160 -8.45 3.41 4.54
CA ASN A 160 -9.07 2.20 5.07
C ASN A 160 -7.99 1.28 5.63
N PHE A 161 -8.13 0.88 6.89
CA PHE A 161 -7.24 -0.06 7.56
C PHE A 161 -8.05 -1.22 8.15
N TYR A 162 -7.54 -2.43 7.97
CA TYR A 162 -8.10 -3.66 8.51
C TYR A 162 -7.00 -4.50 9.16
N LEU A 163 -7.27 -4.97 10.38
CA LEU A 163 -6.43 -5.95 11.09
C LEU A 163 -7.33 -7.08 11.58
N SER A 164 -7.10 -8.29 11.10
CA SER A 164 -7.94 -9.45 11.40
C SER A 164 -7.30 -10.41 12.39
N PHE A 165 -8.15 -11.08 13.18
CA PHE A 165 -7.74 -12.10 14.15
C PHE A 165 -8.51 -13.40 13.91
N TYR A 166 -7.87 -14.55 14.17
CA TYR A 166 -8.56 -15.84 14.25
C TYR A 166 -8.84 -16.21 15.72
N GLY A 167 -10.02 -16.78 15.97
CA GLY A 167 -10.39 -17.36 17.27
C GLY A 167 -11.35 -16.51 18.11
N THR A 168 -11.63 -16.99 19.33
CA THR A 168 -12.60 -16.37 20.26
C THR A 168 -11.89 -15.43 21.23
N GLY A 169 -12.12 -14.12 21.14
CA GLY A 169 -11.67 -13.13 22.15
C GLY A 169 -11.10 -11.82 21.60
N CYS A 170 -10.74 -11.78 20.32
CA CYS A 170 -10.22 -10.60 19.64
C CYS A 170 -11.19 -10.24 18.50
N SER A 171 -11.63 -8.99 18.48
CA SER A 171 -12.43 -8.46 17.38
C SER A 171 -11.51 -7.82 16.37
N ASP A 172 -11.84 -7.97 15.09
CA ASP A 172 -11.13 -7.28 14.02
C ASP A 172 -11.13 -5.76 14.24
N VAL A 173 -10.04 -5.11 13.87
CA VAL A 173 -9.93 -3.65 13.84
C VAL A 173 -10.27 -3.17 12.44
N ARG A 174 -11.17 -2.19 12.35
CA ARG A 174 -11.54 -1.52 11.11
C ARG A 174 -11.51 -0.02 11.33
N ILE A 175 -10.75 0.69 10.50
CA ILE A 175 -10.71 2.15 10.46
C ILE A 175 -11.04 2.57 9.04
N ALA A 176 -12.05 3.43 8.90
CA ALA A 176 -12.36 4.14 7.67
C ALA A 176 -12.41 5.62 8.04
N ALA A 177 -11.43 6.40 7.58
CA ALA A 177 -11.24 7.78 8.01
C ALA A 177 -10.62 8.64 6.91
N ARG A 178 -10.74 9.95 7.06
CA ARG A 178 -9.98 10.90 6.23
C ARG A 178 -8.53 10.94 6.71
N ALA A 179 -7.58 10.85 5.79
CA ALA A 179 -6.17 11.08 6.09
C ALA A 179 -5.95 12.51 6.63
N PRO A 180 -5.26 12.68 7.78
CA PRO A 180 -4.86 13.98 8.27
C PRO A 180 -4.01 14.75 7.24
N GLU A 181 -4.25 16.07 7.08
CA GLU A 181 -3.44 16.94 6.21
C GLU A 181 -2.09 17.33 6.86
N ARG A 182 -1.34 16.33 7.33
CA ARG A 182 -0.02 16.51 7.96
C ARG A 182 0.85 15.27 7.73
N PRO A 183 2.18 15.38 7.80
CA PRO A 183 3.05 14.20 7.77
C PRO A 183 2.72 13.18 8.88
N LEU A 184 3.08 11.91 8.66
CA LEU A 184 3.09 10.89 9.71
C LEU A 184 3.95 11.38 10.91
N PRO A 185 3.60 11.04 12.18
CA PRO A 185 2.68 9.98 12.56
C PRO A 185 1.20 10.39 12.61
N TRP A 186 0.32 9.48 12.22
CA TRP A 186 -1.14 9.58 12.38
C TRP A 186 -1.63 8.59 13.41
N GLU A 187 -2.64 8.99 14.19
CA GLU A 187 -3.26 8.15 15.20
C GLU A 187 -4.76 8.08 14.96
N PHE A 188 -5.30 6.86 15.01
CA PHE A 188 -6.71 6.56 14.81
C PHE A 188 -7.21 5.73 15.99
N PRO A 189 -8.05 6.30 16.88
CA PRO A 189 -8.65 5.54 17.96
C PRO A 189 -9.74 4.59 17.44
N PHE A 190 -9.89 3.44 18.09
CA PHE A 190 -11.01 2.54 17.88
C PHE A 190 -11.47 1.94 19.23
N LYS A 191 -12.57 1.17 19.22
CA LYS A 191 -13.06 0.53 20.45
C LYS A 191 -12.05 -0.52 20.94
N GLY A 192 -11.36 -0.21 22.05
CA GLY A 192 -10.40 -1.09 22.70
C GLY A 192 -8.95 -0.91 22.23
N GLY A 193 -8.59 0.25 21.68
CA GLY A 193 -7.22 0.53 21.30
C GLY A 193 -7.00 1.73 20.38
N THR A 194 -5.77 1.83 19.88
CA THR A 194 -5.36 2.83 18.88
C THR A 194 -4.54 2.18 17.78
N VAL A 195 -4.66 2.70 16.56
CA VAL A 195 -3.74 2.39 15.45
C VAL A 195 -2.94 3.64 15.14
N GLU A 196 -1.62 3.50 15.16
CA GLU A 196 -0.67 4.55 14.82
C GLU A 196 0.04 4.17 13.52
N LEU A 197 0.09 5.08 12.56
CA LEU A 197 0.96 4.99 11.38
C LEU A 197 2.08 5.98 11.58
N TYR A 198 3.34 5.58 11.55
CA TYR A 198 4.46 6.47 11.92
C TYR A 198 5.52 6.65 10.83
N SER A 199 5.55 5.80 9.81
CA SER A 199 6.50 5.93 8.71
C SER A 199 5.90 5.43 7.40
N SER A 200 6.31 6.04 6.30
CA SER A 200 6.05 5.54 4.95
C SER A 200 7.27 5.73 4.06
N ARG A 201 7.41 4.86 3.06
CA ARG A 201 8.42 4.92 2.00
C ARG A 201 7.77 4.43 0.70
N GLY A 202 7.30 5.37 -0.11
CA GLY A 202 6.41 5.03 -1.22
C GLY A 202 5.16 4.31 -0.69
N PRO A 203 4.73 3.19 -1.29
CA PRO A 203 3.56 2.47 -0.81
C PRO A 203 3.83 1.58 0.41
N VAL A 204 5.05 1.55 0.95
CA VAL A 204 5.33 0.81 2.19
C VAL A 204 5.03 1.69 3.39
N VAL A 205 4.15 1.24 4.29
CA VAL A 205 3.76 1.96 5.51
C VAL A 205 4.09 1.12 6.74
N SER A 206 4.65 1.76 7.77
CA SER A 206 4.89 1.16 9.08
C SER A 206 4.05 1.81 10.17
N GLY A 207 3.56 1.00 11.09
CA GLY A 207 2.66 1.40 12.15
C GLY A 207 2.62 0.43 13.32
N ALA A 208 1.74 0.69 14.27
CA ALA A 208 1.44 -0.19 15.39
C ALA A 208 -0.04 -0.10 15.78
N ALA A 209 -0.64 -1.24 16.10
CA ALA A 209 -1.94 -1.33 16.74
C ALA A 209 -1.74 -1.66 18.23
N ARG A 210 -2.17 -0.78 19.12
CA ARG A 210 -2.19 -1.01 20.56
C ARG A 210 -3.55 -1.54 20.95
N LEU A 211 -3.63 -2.79 21.42
CA LEU A 211 -4.89 -3.41 21.84
C LEU A 211 -4.95 -3.37 23.38
N GLU A 212 -5.84 -2.56 23.94
CA GLU A 212 -5.92 -2.32 25.38
C GLU A 212 -6.11 -3.63 26.15
N GLY A 213 -5.14 -3.96 27.01
CA GLY A 213 -5.13 -5.18 27.80
C GLY A 213 -4.96 -6.48 26.99
N LYS A 214 -4.70 -6.40 25.68
CA LYS A 214 -4.56 -7.56 24.78
C LYS A 214 -3.22 -7.64 24.05
N GLY A 215 -2.37 -6.63 24.22
CA GLY A 215 -1.01 -6.55 23.68
C GLY A 215 -0.93 -5.71 22.41
N ASP A 216 0.29 -5.40 21.98
CA ASP A 216 0.53 -4.55 20.81
C ASP A 216 0.99 -5.38 19.61
N ALA A 217 0.66 -4.89 18.41
CA ALA A 217 1.14 -5.43 17.15
C ALA A 217 1.76 -4.31 16.31
N SER A 218 3.08 -4.34 16.13
CA SER A 218 3.77 -3.50 15.15
C SER A 218 3.67 -4.13 13.77
N PHE A 219 3.61 -3.30 12.72
CA PHE A 219 3.50 -3.79 11.36
C PHE A 219 4.26 -2.93 10.34
N THR A 220 4.66 -3.57 9.25
CA THR A 220 5.09 -2.94 8.01
C THR A 220 4.32 -3.61 6.87
N VAL A 221 3.64 -2.82 6.05
CA VAL A 221 2.69 -3.32 5.05
C VAL A 221 2.79 -2.52 3.76
N TRP A 222 2.32 -3.11 2.68
CA TRP A 222 1.96 -2.33 1.50
C TRP A 222 0.63 -1.62 1.76
N SER A 223 0.55 -0.38 1.32
CA SER A 223 -0.73 0.27 1.13
C SER A 223 -1.17 0.11 -0.31
N ASP A 224 -2.39 -0.37 -0.47
CA ASP A 224 -3.08 -0.40 -1.75
C ASP A 224 -3.77 0.96 -2.02
N GLY A 225 -4.16 1.21 -3.26
CA GLY A 225 -4.86 2.43 -3.65
C GLY A 225 -4.04 3.38 -4.54
N ALA A 226 -4.57 4.59 -4.73
CA ALA A 226 -4.01 5.61 -5.63
C ALA A 226 -3.56 6.89 -4.89
N GLY A 227 -3.82 6.99 -3.59
CA GLY A 227 -3.20 7.96 -2.68
C GLY A 227 -1.95 7.35 -2.05
N ALA A 228 -1.05 8.16 -1.49
CA ALA A 228 0.33 7.70 -1.25
C ALA A 228 0.99 7.82 0.16
N TYR A 229 0.37 8.08 1.32
CA TYR A 229 0.96 8.17 2.70
C TYR A 229 2.14 9.11 3.00
N PRO A 230 1.98 10.17 3.81
CA PRO A 230 2.98 11.21 3.85
C PRO A 230 4.34 10.76 4.34
N VAL A 231 5.33 10.78 3.45
CA VAL A 231 6.71 10.37 3.70
C VAL A 231 7.21 11.17 4.88
N SER A 232 7.39 10.45 5.99
CA SER A 232 7.96 11.02 7.20
C SER A 232 9.37 11.50 6.90
N LEU A 233 9.65 12.74 7.31
CA LEU A 233 10.97 13.34 7.19
C LEU A 233 11.85 13.08 8.42
N ALA A 234 11.28 12.52 9.49
CA ALA A 234 11.99 12.30 10.73
C ALA A 234 13.19 11.36 10.52
N GLY A 235 14.39 11.84 10.87
CA GLY A 235 15.64 11.11 10.69
C GLY A 235 16.08 10.96 9.23
N LYS A 236 15.42 11.61 8.27
CA LYS A 236 15.74 11.54 6.85
C LYS A 236 16.63 12.68 6.40
N THR A 237 17.54 12.40 5.45
CA THR A 237 18.28 13.44 4.73
C THR A 237 17.51 13.87 3.48
N VAL A 238 17.14 15.15 3.42
CA VAL A 238 16.46 15.79 2.28
C VAL A 238 17.46 16.66 1.52
N LEU A 239 17.57 16.45 0.21
CA LEU A 239 18.39 17.27 -0.68
C LEU A 239 17.48 18.10 -1.59
N LEU A 240 17.65 19.42 -1.58
CA LEU A 240 17.08 20.33 -2.58
C LEU A 240 18.14 20.66 -3.64
N VAL A 241 17.86 20.36 -4.89
CA VAL A 241 18.66 20.79 -6.04
C VAL A 241 17.86 21.72 -6.94
N GLY A 242 18.55 22.59 -7.67
CA GLY A 242 17.94 23.26 -8.81
C GLY A 242 18.55 24.62 -9.17
N ASP A 243 17.73 25.50 -9.72
CA ASP A 243 18.17 26.82 -10.19
C ASP A 243 18.06 27.92 -9.11
N SER A 244 18.00 29.19 -9.50
CA SER A 244 17.85 30.30 -8.53
C SER A 244 16.52 30.26 -7.76
N MET A 245 15.51 29.55 -8.27
CA MET A 245 14.27 29.32 -7.52
C MET A 245 14.49 28.34 -6.36
N ALA A 246 15.36 27.34 -6.53
CA ALA A 246 15.75 26.43 -5.47
C ALA A 246 16.49 27.19 -4.35
N GLU A 247 17.35 28.13 -4.70
CA GLU A 247 18.05 28.98 -3.75
C GLU A 247 17.08 29.79 -2.88
N GLY A 248 16.08 30.44 -3.49
CA GLY A 248 15.09 31.21 -2.73
C GLY A 248 14.14 30.35 -1.89
N LEU A 249 13.85 29.13 -2.32
CA LEU A 249 13.06 28.17 -1.54
C LEU A 249 13.84 27.60 -0.34
N ALA A 250 15.15 27.45 -0.46
CA ALA A 250 15.97 26.69 0.49
C ALA A 250 15.79 27.12 1.95
N PRO A 251 15.80 28.42 2.33
CA PRO A 251 15.66 28.82 3.73
C PRO A 251 14.31 28.43 4.35
N SER A 252 13.23 28.53 3.59
CA SER A 252 11.89 28.24 4.11
C SER A 252 11.62 26.73 4.10
N LEU A 253 12.09 26.00 3.09
CA LEU A 253 12.03 24.52 3.07
C LEU A 253 12.90 23.90 4.17
N GLN A 254 14.09 24.43 4.43
CA GLN A 254 14.96 23.98 5.52
C GLN A 254 14.22 24.01 6.85
N LYS A 255 13.58 25.15 7.19
CA LYS A 255 12.78 25.27 8.42
C LYS A 255 11.70 24.20 8.52
N ARG A 256 11.01 23.90 7.41
CA ARG A 256 9.93 22.89 7.38
C ARG A 256 10.47 21.48 7.57
N VAL A 257 11.55 21.13 6.87
CA VAL A 257 12.20 19.83 6.94
C VAL A 257 12.77 19.57 8.34
N GLU A 258 13.48 20.54 8.91
CA GLU A 258 14.07 20.44 10.26
C GLU A 258 12.98 20.37 11.34
N ALA A 259 11.90 21.15 11.21
CA ALA A 259 10.75 21.04 12.10
C ALA A 259 10.05 19.68 12.03
N ALA A 260 10.13 18.99 10.88
CA ALA A 260 9.65 17.62 10.71
C ALA A 260 10.69 16.55 11.11
N GLY A 261 11.80 16.96 11.74
CA GLY A 261 12.85 16.06 12.23
C GLY A 261 13.83 15.56 11.16
N GLY A 262 13.79 16.15 9.96
CA GLY A 262 14.72 15.83 8.87
C GLY A 262 15.98 16.69 8.90
N ARG A 263 16.98 16.28 8.12
CA ARG A 263 18.22 17.03 7.87
C ARG A 263 18.20 17.54 6.44
N PHE A 264 18.49 18.82 6.24
CA PHE A 264 18.33 19.48 4.93
C PHE A 264 19.67 19.90 4.31
N PHE A 265 19.82 19.71 3.01
CA PHE A 265 20.89 20.29 2.19
C PHE A 265 20.30 21.00 0.99
N GLY A 266 20.67 22.27 0.78
CA GLY A 266 20.35 23.03 -0.42
C GLY A 266 21.57 23.16 -1.31
N GLU A 267 21.49 22.68 -2.54
CA GLU A 267 22.56 22.73 -3.55
C GLU A 267 22.07 23.42 -4.83
N PRO A 268 21.67 24.72 -4.75
CA PRO A 268 21.28 25.46 -5.93
C PRO A 268 22.48 25.72 -6.84
N TRP A 269 22.22 25.74 -8.14
CA TRP A 269 23.12 26.26 -9.15
C TRP A 269 22.37 27.38 -9.89
N GLN A 270 22.65 28.63 -9.52
CA GLN A 270 22.00 29.79 -10.12
C GLN A 270 22.10 29.78 -11.64
N SER A 271 21.02 30.19 -12.31
CA SER A 271 20.90 30.22 -13.78
C SER A 271 21.06 28.87 -14.48
N SER A 272 21.09 27.76 -13.75
CA SER A 272 21.19 26.41 -14.33
C SER A 272 19.93 25.98 -15.07
N THR A 273 20.08 24.90 -15.83
CA THR A 273 19.07 24.30 -16.69
C THR A 273 19.10 22.79 -16.52
N ILE A 274 18.03 22.08 -16.90
CA ILE A 274 17.98 20.63 -16.95
C ILE A 274 19.13 20.08 -17.81
N ILE A 275 19.42 20.73 -18.95
CA ILE A 275 20.59 20.40 -19.78
C ILE A 275 21.89 20.54 -19.00
N GLY A 276 22.06 21.63 -18.25
CA GLY A 276 23.29 21.87 -17.47
C GLY A 276 23.50 20.84 -16.37
N TRP A 277 22.44 20.50 -15.64
CA TRP A 277 22.49 19.50 -14.57
C TRP A 277 22.89 18.12 -15.11
N GLU A 278 22.24 17.66 -16.18
CA GLU A 278 22.57 16.37 -16.79
C GLU A 278 23.92 16.38 -17.48
N GLY A 279 24.21 17.42 -18.26
CA GLY A 279 25.46 17.53 -19.02
C GLY A 279 26.72 17.58 -18.15
N THR A 280 26.58 17.95 -16.87
CA THR A 280 27.70 17.96 -15.90
C THR A 280 27.66 16.80 -14.91
N GLY A 281 26.60 15.99 -14.90
CA GLY A 281 26.38 14.94 -13.90
C GLY A 281 26.27 15.49 -12.48
N ARG A 282 25.83 16.73 -12.31
CA ARG A 282 25.82 17.41 -11.00
C ARG A 282 24.82 16.75 -10.04
N LEU A 283 23.70 16.23 -10.53
CA LEU A 283 22.72 15.53 -9.70
C LEU A 283 23.36 14.29 -9.05
N ARG A 284 23.96 13.41 -9.86
CA ARG A 284 24.77 12.27 -9.37
C ARG A 284 25.78 12.69 -8.31
N GLN A 285 26.56 13.74 -8.54
CA GLN A 285 27.55 14.23 -7.56
C GLN A 285 26.92 14.64 -6.22
N MET A 286 25.76 15.31 -6.25
CA MET A 286 25.07 15.71 -5.01
C MET A 286 24.46 14.49 -4.30
N ILE A 287 23.91 13.52 -5.05
CA ILE A 287 23.41 12.26 -4.49
C ILE A 287 24.56 11.49 -3.81
N GLU A 288 25.71 11.37 -4.46
CA GLU A 288 26.90 10.70 -3.92
C GLU A 288 27.42 11.39 -2.65
N ARG A 289 27.49 12.72 -2.67
CA ARG A 289 28.02 13.53 -1.56
C ARG A 289 27.13 13.48 -0.32
N TYR A 290 25.81 13.61 -0.49
CA TYR A 290 24.88 13.79 0.62
C TYR A 290 24.13 12.52 1.02
N GLN A 291 24.14 11.49 0.18
CA GLN A 291 23.38 10.25 0.37
C GLN A 291 21.93 10.52 0.81
N PRO A 292 21.16 11.32 0.05
CA PRO A 292 19.82 11.71 0.47
C PRO A 292 18.87 10.51 0.50
N ASP A 293 17.93 10.53 1.43
CA ASP A 293 16.76 9.66 1.44
C ASP A 293 15.69 10.19 0.47
N ILE A 294 15.57 11.52 0.38
CA ILE A 294 14.51 12.23 -0.35
C ILE A 294 15.12 13.40 -1.14
N ILE A 295 14.64 13.62 -2.36
CA ILE A 295 15.15 14.68 -3.24
C ILE A 295 14.02 15.63 -3.65
N PHE A 296 14.21 16.92 -3.42
CA PHE A 296 13.41 17.99 -4.01
C PHE A 296 14.17 18.62 -5.17
N ILE A 297 13.48 18.84 -6.29
CA ILE A 297 14.07 19.41 -7.51
C ILE A 297 13.28 20.67 -7.86
N SER A 298 13.91 21.83 -7.88
CA SER A 298 13.30 23.08 -8.35
C SER A 298 14.04 23.58 -9.59
N LEU A 299 13.64 23.05 -10.76
CA LEU A 299 14.26 23.32 -12.06
C LEU A 299 13.24 23.65 -13.14
N GLY A 300 13.70 24.45 -14.11
CA GLY A 300 12.97 24.78 -15.34
C GLY A 300 12.69 26.28 -15.50
N SER A 301 12.98 27.11 -14.49
CA SER A 301 12.65 28.55 -14.53
C SER A 301 13.39 29.31 -15.64
N ASN A 302 14.58 28.81 -16.01
CA ASN A 302 15.43 29.38 -17.06
C ASN A 302 15.12 28.81 -18.46
N GLU A 303 14.19 27.86 -18.57
CA GLU A 303 13.91 27.12 -19.80
C GLU A 303 12.44 27.22 -20.25
N LEU A 304 11.60 28.01 -19.55
CA LEU A 304 10.18 28.16 -19.87
C LEU A 304 9.90 28.52 -21.35
N GLU A 305 10.78 29.28 -21.99
CA GLU A 305 10.64 29.67 -23.41
C GLU A 305 11.44 28.80 -24.39
N ALA A 306 11.96 27.66 -23.94
CA ALA A 306 12.70 26.74 -24.80
C ALA A 306 11.89 26.44 -26.08
N ARG A 307 12.53 26.55 -27.25
CA ARG A 307 11.88 26.30 -28.54
C ARG A 307 11.50 24.82 -28.75
N ARG A 308 12.22 23.93 -28.07
CA ARG A 308 12.10 22.47 -28.14
C ARG A 308 12.12 21.86 -26.73
N PRO A 309 11.07 22.08 -25.93
CA PRO A 309 11.00 21.56 -24.56
C PRO A 309 11.03 20.03 -24.52
N GLU A 310 10.52 19.35 -25.55
CA GLU A 310 10.49 17.89 -25.69
C GLU A 310 11.88 17.25 -25.60
N GLY A 311 12.93 17.99 -25.96
CA GLY A 311 14.32 17.54 -25.81
C GLY A 311 14.74 17.31 -24.35
N ARG A 312 13.94 17.73 -23.36
CA ARG A 312 14.20 17.47 -21.92
C ARG A 312 13.68 16.11 -21.47
N ALA A 313 12.75 15.49 -22.19
CA ALA A 313 12.20 14.18 -21.83
C ALA A 313 13.28 13.10 -21.57
N PRO A 314 14.27 12.86 -22.46
CA PRO A 314 15.33 11.89 -22.18
C PRO A 314 16.23 12.27 -21.00
N LEU A 315 16.45 13.57 -20.76
CA LEU A 315 17.26 14.09 -19.66
C LEU A 315 16.56 13.86 -18.31
N ILE A 316 15.25 14.12 -18.23
CA ILE A 316 14.45 13.85 -17.03
C ILE A 316 14.46 12.34 -16.70
N LYS A 317 14.39 11.48 -17.72
CA LYS A 317 14.50 10.03 -17.53
C LYS A 317 15.88 9.60 -17.02
N GLN A 318 16.94 10.28 -17.44
CA GLN A 318 18.30 10.08 -16.91
C GLN A 318 18.38 10.53 -15.44
N MET A 319 17.85 11.70 -15.09
CA MET A 319 17.73 12.15 -13.70
C MET A 319 17.02 11.11 -12.82
N LEU A 320 15.91 10.54 -13.29
CA LEU A 320 15.19 9.49 -12.58
C LEU A 320 16.04 8.23 -12.35
N ALA A 321 16.83 7.83 -13.35
CA ALA A 321 17.75 6.71 -13.21
C ALA A 321 18.84 7.00 -12.16
N GLU A 322 19.35 8.23 -12.09
CA GLU A 322 20.32 8.65 -11.06
C GLU A 322 19.70 8.69 -9.65
N ILE A 323 18.46 9.17 -9.54
CA ILE A 323 17.68 9.21 -8.29
C ILE A 323 17.45 7.78 -7.75
N GLY A 324 17.15 6.84 -8.65
CA GLY A 324 16.85 5.46 -8.32
C GLY A 324 15.54 5.33 -7.54
N ALA A 325 15.49 4.41 -6.57
CA ALA A 325 14.29 4.11 -5.77
C ALA A 325 13.97 5.15 -4.68
N ARG A 326 14.62 6.32 -4.68
CA ARG A 326 14.38 7.38 -3.69
C ARG A 326 13.10 8.15 -4.05
N PRO A 327 12.25 8.51 -3.06
CA PRO A 327 11.23 9.52 -3.28
C PRO A 327 11.86 10.82 -3.79
N ALA A 328 11.40 11.29 -4.94
CA ALA A 328 11.83 12.57 -5.48
C ALA A 328 10.64 13.38 -5.95
N PHE A 329 10.68 14.70 -5.75
CA PHE A 329 9.56 15.59 -6.03
C PHE A 329 10.05 16.80 -6.84
N TRP A 330 9.40 17.04 -7.97
CA TRP A 330 9.72 18.16 -8.83
C TRP A 330 8.78 19.33 -8.54
N ILE A 331 9.36 20.45 -8.14
CA ILE A 331 8.68 21.70 -7.82
C ILE A 331 8.86 22.63 -9.00
N SER A 332 7.83 22.75 -9.85
CA SER A 332 7.89 23.68 -10.99
C SER A 332 7.92 25.14 -10.53
N PRO A 333 8.51 26.06 -11.30
CA PRO A 333 8.58 27.46 -10.94
C PRO A 333 7.21 28.17 -11.06
N PRO A 334 6.92 29.18 -10.21
CA PRO A 334 5.84 30.12 -10.45
C PRO A 334 6.15 30.91 -11.72
N SER A 335 5.41 30.65 -12.79
CA SER A 335 5.75 31.14 -14.12
C SER A 335 5.71 32.67 -14.16
N TRP A 336 6.83 33.28 -14.53
CA TRP A 336 6.99 34.73 -14.68
C TRP A 336 6.96 35.17 -16.15
N LYS A 337 6.83 34.18 -17.03
CA LYS A 337 6.74 34.30 -18.48
C LYS A 337 5.94 33.13 -19.03
N GLN A 338 5.60 33.18 -20.31
CA GLN A 338 4.91 32.08 -20.99
C GLN A 338 5.76 30.79 -20.96
N ASP A 339 5.17 29.72 -20.45
CA ASP A 339 5.69 28.37 -20.64
C ASP A 339 5.31 27.87 -22.05
N ARG A 340 6.29 27.37 -22.80
CA ARG A 340 6.11 26.78 -24.14
C ARG A 340 5.89 25.26 -24.10
N GLY A 341 5.48 24.73 -22.96
CA GLY A 341 5.19 23.30 -22.75
C GLY A 341 6.30 22.54 -22.02
N LEU A 342 7.28 23.24 -21.44
CA LEU A 342 8.33 22.60 -20.64
C LEU A 342 7.74 21.92 -19.41
N LEU A 343 6.81 22.59 -18.71
CA LEU A 343 6.28 22.06 -17.46
C LEU A 343 5.46 20.78 -17.70
N SER A 344 4.73 20.70 -18.82
CA SER A 344 4.07 19.48 -19.27
C SER A 344 5.07 18.36 -19.54
N VAL A 345 6.15 18.65 -20.28
CA VAL A 345 7.21 17.65 -20.55
C VAL A 345 7.82 17.11 -19.25
N ILE A 346 8.05 17.97 -18.25
CA ILE A 346 8.53 17.55 -16.93
C ILE A 346 7.50 16.64 -16.26
N ALA A 347 6.25 17.10 -16.14
CA ALA A 347 5.20 16.35 -15.46
C ALA A 347 4.96 14.95 -16.08
N GLU A 348 5.00 14.86 -17.42
CA GLU A 348 4.76 13.62 -18.18
C GLU A 348 5.94 12.63 -18.14
N ASN A 349 7.16 13.11 -17.92
CA ASN A 349 8.37 12.26 -17.95
C ASN A 349 9.02 12.05 -16.59
N PHE A 350 8.49 12.67 -15.53
CA PHE A 350 8.91 12.44 -14.15
C PHE A 350 8.09 11.32 -13.48
N GLN A 351 8.17 11.20 -12.14
CA GLN A 351 7.36 10.26 -11.36
C GLN A 351 5.89 10.73 -11.33
N PRO A 352 4.91 9.87 -11.69
CA PRO A 352 3.49 10.19 -11.57
C PRO A 352 3.13 10.63 -10.16
N GLY A 353 2.37 11.72 -10.05
CA GLY A 353 1.95 12.26 -8.75
C GLY A 353 3.04 13.00 -7.98
N HIS A 354 4.28 13.11 -8.47
CA HIS A 354 5.41 13.74 -7.77
C HIS A 354 5.82 15.11 -8.35
N PHE A 355 4.94 15.75 -9.12
CA PHE A 355 5.18 17.06 -9.75
C PHE A 355 4.24 18.12 -9.16
N PHE A 356 4.80 19.16 -8.53
CA PHE A 356 4.05 20.31 -8.03
C PHE A 356 3.95 21.34 -9.12
N ASN A 357 2.73 21.53 -9.63
CA ASN A 357 2.47 22.58 -10.60
C ASN A 357 2.26 23.94 -9.91
N ALA A 358 3.26 24.81 -9.98
CA ALA A 358 3.22 26.17 -9.48
C ALA A 358 2.95 27.21 -10.58
N SER A 359 2.74 26.79 -11.84
CA SER A 359 2.77 27.69 -13.00
C SER A 359 1.83 28.90 -12.86
N ASN A 360 0.67 28.67 -12.24
CA ASN A 360 -0.40 29.67 -12.09
C ASN A 360 -0.39 30.39 -10.74
N LEU A 361 0.61 30.14 -9.88
CA LEU A 361 0.71 30.81 -8.59
C LEU A 361 1.07 32.28 -8.78
N GLN A 362 0.21 33.15 -8.27
CA GLN A 362 0.49 34.58 -8.17
C GLN A 362 1.14 34.85 -6.81
N LEU A 363 2.44 35.11 -6.85
CA LEU A 363 3.24 35.40 -5.67
C LEU A 363 3.81 36.81 -5.77
N PRO A 364 3.98 37.54 -4.65
CA PRO A 364 4.74 38.78 -4.63
C PRO A 364 6.14 38.55 -5.23
N ARG A 365 6.55 39.43 -6.16
CA ARG A 365 7.84 39.32 -6.87
C ARG A 365 8.77 40.48 -6.54
N GLN A 366 10.06 40.23 -6.69
CA GLN A 366 11.09 41.25 -6.66
C GLN A 366 10.95 42.19 -7.87
N THR A 367 11.73 43.27 -7.86
CA THR A 367 11.71 44.29 -8.92
C THR A 367 12.12 43.75 -10.29
N ASP A 368 12.79 42.59 -10.34
CA ASP A 368 13.14 41.91 -11.60
C ASP A 368 11.94 41.23 -12.30
N GLY A 369 10.78 41.16 -11.62
CA GLY A 369 9.58 40.50 -12.14
C GLY A 369 9.70 38.99 -12.32
N LYS A 370 10.86 38.39 -11.99
CA LYS A 370 11.18 36.97 -12.14
C LYS A 370 11.12 36.24 -10.81
N HIS A 371 11.84 36.70 -9.80
CA HIS A 371 11.96 35.97 -8.55
C HIS A 371 10.87 36.39 -7.56
N PRO A 372 10.24 35.46 -6.81
CA PRO A 372 9.43 35.82 -5.65
C PRO A 372 10.22 36.67 -4.64
N THR A 373 9.52 37.52 -3.88
CA THR A 373 10.09 38.16 -2.68
C THR A 373 10.29 37.10 -1.59
N LEU A 374 10.91 37.47 -0.45
CA LEU A 374 10.97 36.60 0.71
C LEU A 374 9.56 36.09 1.12
N GLU A 375 8.58 37.00 1.20
CA GLU A 375 7.19 36.65 1.45
C GLU A 375 6.62 35.72 0.37
N GLY A 376 6.92 35.98 -0.91
CA GLY A 376 6.49 35.12 -2.01
C GLY A 376 7.07 33.71 -1.93
N PHE A 377 8.34 33.55 -1.54
CA PHE A 377 8.95 32.23 -1.29
C PHE A 377 8.34 31.52 -0.08
N GLU A 378 8.01 32.24 0.99
CA GLU A 378 7.32 31.65 2.15
C GLU A 378 5.91 31.15 1.80
N GLN A 379 5.15 31.94 1.02
CA GLN A 379 3.84 31.53 0.50
C GLN A 379 3.97 30.31 -0.43
N TRP A 380 4.97 30.29 -1.31
CA TRP A 380 5.22 29.16 -2.19
C TRP A 380 5.56 27.90 -1.39
N THR A 381 6.45 28.00 -0.41
CA THR A 381 6.82 26.89 0.47
C THR A 381 5.65 26.36 1.27
N GLU A 382 4.75 27.21 1.77
CA GLU A 382 3.53 26.75 2.45
C GLU A 382 2.64 25.90 1.53
N LEU A 383 2.50 26.29 0.26
CA LEU A 383 1.73 25.53 -0.73
C LEU A 383 2.43 24.22 -1.10
N ILE A 384 3.75 24.24 -1.30
CA ILE A 384 4.57 23.04 -1.49
C ILE A 384 4.42 22.10 -0.29
N TRP A 385 4.44 22.63 0.94
CA TRP A 385 4.38 21.83 2.15
C TRP A 385 3.01 21.19 2.35
N LYS A 386 1.93 21.95 2.09
CA LYS A 386 0.56 21.41 2.06
C LYS A 386 0.41 20.34 0.99
N TRP A 387 0.95 20.59 -0.20
CA TRP A 387 0.97 19.63 -1.28
C TRP A 387 1.74 18.38 -0.89
N TYR A 388 2.95 18.50 -0.36
CA TYR A 388 3.77 17.39 0.15
C TYR A 388 3.05 16.59 1.25
N ALA A 389 2.38 17.26 2.18
CA ALA A 389 1.58 16.61 3.22
C ALA A 389 0.32 15.90 2.67
N ARG A 390 -0.09 16.19 1.42
CA ARG A 390 -1.26 15.61 0.73
C ARG A 390 -0.89 14.67 -0.40
N MET A 391 0.34 14.72 -0.90
CA MET A 391 0.80 14.05 -2.13
C MET A 391 1.06 12.56 -2.00
N ILE A 392 0.47 12.11 -0.94
CA ILE A 392 0.73 10.89 -0.31
C ILE A 392 -0.58 10.65 0.44
#